data_AF-A0A516WWX5-F1
#
_entry.id   AF-A0A516WWX5-F1
#
_cell.length_a   1.000
_cell.length_b   1.000
_cell.length_c   1.000
_cell.angle_alpha   90.00
_cell.angle_beta   90.00
_cell.angle_gamma   90.00
#
_symmetry.space_group_name_H-M   'P 1'
#
loop_
_entity.id
_entity.type
_entity.pdbx_description
1 polymer ?
#
loop_
_entity_poly.entity_id
_entity_poly.type
_entity_poly.pdbx_seq_one_letter_code
_entity_poly.pdbx_strand_id
1 'polypeptide(L)'
;MHLEVDVTLVEPPLATPYRTFLPAERAVQYLDAAGELTESEARYPRPSDDRLVEMYRNMVLGRRFDQQATALTKQGRLAVYPSSRGQEACQIAAAMSLQPGDWMFPTYRDSVALAARGIDPVEILGMLAGDWHCGYDPAAHRSAPQCTPLATQLLHATGVAYGEHRKGNDTIALAFCGDGATSEGDFHEALNFAAVFKAPVVFLVQNNGFAISVPLARQSAAPTLAHKGVGYGIGSEQVDGNDPVAMLAVMDEAANFVRAGNGPVIVEAHTYRIDAHTNADDATRYRDSSEVEQWLGRDPLARLDKYLRGRGLLDDESSEAISADAEAAASALRAGMNVDRPTDPMDLFRYVFAEQTPQLREQQAQAEAELAAESEEN
;
A
#
# COMPACT_ATOMS: atom_id res chain seq x y z
N MET A 1 16.86 -30.24 -52.61
CA MET A 1 16.24 -29.08 -51.95
C MET A 1 15.41 -29.64 -50.80
N HIS A 2 16.07 -29.93 -49.68
CA HIS A 2 15.39 -30.45 -48.48
C HIS A 2 14.84 -29.25 -47.72
N LEU A 3 13.51 -29.12 -47.73
CA LEU A 3 12.79 -28.31 -46.76
C LEU A 3 12.85 -29.07 -45.45
N GLU A 4 13.67 -28.62 -44.51
CA GLU A 4 13.50 -28.98 -43.11
C GLU A 4 12.15 -28.44 -42.67
N VAL A 5 11.19 -29.35 -42.51
CA VAL A 5 9.94 -29.04 -41.82
C VAL A 5 10.27 -29.16 -40.34
N ASP A 6 10.25 -28.03 -39.64
CA ASP A 6 10.37 -27.99 -38.19
C ASP A 6 9.13 -28.69 -37.59
N VAL A 7 9.27 -29.97 -37.23
CA VAL A 7 8.18 -30.79 -36.68
C VAL A 7 8.16 -30.66 -35.16
N THR A 8 7.89 -29.47 -34.65
CA THR A 8 7.51 -29.30 -33.25
C THR A 8 6.00 -29.49 -33.13
N LEU A 9 5.56 -30.52 -32.37
CA LEU A 9 4.14 -30.79 -32.09
C LEU A 9 3.49 -29.75 -31.17
N VAL A 10 4.30 -28.94 -30.51
CA VAL A 10 3.89 -27.91 -29.56
C VAL A 10 4.16 -26.56 -30.20
N GLU A 11 3.09 -25.79 -30.44
CA GLU A 11 3.23 -24.42 -30.92
C GLU A 11 4.01 -23.58 -29.89
N PRO A 12 4.94 -22.72 -30.34
CA PRO A 12 5.62 -21.81 -29.43
C PRO A 12 4.58 -20.88 -28.77
N PRO A 13 4.76 -20.54 -27.49
CA PRO A 13 3.85 -19.62 -26.82
C PRO A 13 3.85 -18.27 -27.54
N LEU A 14 2.65 -17.68 -27.70
CA LEU A 14 2.49 -16.35 -28.30
C LEU A 14 3.39 -15.33 -27.60
N ALA A 15 4.08 -14.49 -28.39
CA ALA A 15 4.84 -13.37 -27.87
C ALA A 15 3.92 -12.50 -27.00
N THR A 16 4.26 -12.38 -25.73
CA THR A 16 3.32 -11.87 -24.72
C THR A 16 3.78 -10.51 -24.20
N PRO A 17 2.87 -9.52 -24.06
CA PRO A 17 3.20 -8.18 -23.58
C PRO A 17 3.85 -8.15 -22.19
N TYR A 18 3.62 -9.17 -21.35
CA TYR A 18 4.21 -9.24 -20.00
C TYR A 18 5.75 -9.20 -20.04
N ARG A 19 6.39 -9.57 -21.15
CA ARG A 19 7.86 -9.56 -21.26
C ARG A 19 8.48 -8.17 -21.09
N THR A 20 7.69 -7.10 -21.22
CA THR A 20 8.10 -5.73 -20.90
C THR A 20 8.35 -5.55 -19.40
N PHE A 21 7.61 -6.28 -18.57
CA PHE A 21 7.77 -6.39 -17.11
C PHE A 21 8.28 -7.80 -16.77
N LEU A 22 9.56 -8.06 -17.00
CA LEU A 22 10.24 -9.20 -16.37
C LEU A 22 11.08 -8.66 -15.21
N PRO A 23 11.24 -9.43 -14.11
CA PRO A 23 12.01 -8.97 -12.97
C PRO A 23 13.40 -8.55 -13.46
N ALA A 24 13.75 -7.28 -13.28
CA ALA A 24 15.09 -6.81 -13.62
C ALA A 24 16.14 -7.66 -12.86
N GLU A 25 17.35 -7.84 -13.39
CA GLU A 25 18.38 -8.61 -12.68
C GLU A 25 18.80 -7.94 -11.35
N ARG A 26 18.66 -6.61 -11.30
CA ARG A 26 18.83 -5.77 -10.12
C ARG A 26 17.60 -4.89 -9.98
N ALA A 27 17.22 -4.59 -8.74
CA ALA A 27 16.12 -3.68 -8.45
C ALA A 27 16.30 -2.35 -9.20
N VAL A 28 15.25 -1.90 -9.88
CA VAL A 28 15.19 -0.62 -10.59
C VAL A 28 15.54 0.50 -9.61
N GLN A 29 16.52 1.33 -9.98
CA GLN A 29 17.06 2.40 -9.14
C GLN A 29 17.55 3.54 -10.02
N TYR A 30 17.23 4.78 -9.68
CA TYR A 30 17.74 6.01 -10.29
C TYR A 30 18.62 6.82 -9.35
N LEU A 31 18.37 6.78 -8.05
CA LEU A 31 19.13 7.47 -7.03
C LEU A 31 19.93 6.46 -6.22
N ASP A 32 21.13 6.79 -5.76
CA ASP A 32 21.80 6.01 -4.72
C ASP A 32 21.34 6.45 -3.31
N ALA A 33 21.93 5.88 -2.26
CA ALA A 33 21.65 6.26 -0.87
C ALA A 33 22.05 7.71 -0.54
N ALA A 34 22.96 8.30 -1.33
CA ALA A 34 23.34 9.69 -1.23
C ALA A 34 22.45 10.61 -2.08
N GLY A 35 21.40 10.10 -2.75
CA GLY A 35 20.53 10.92 -3.60
C GLY A 35 21.19 11.37 -4.90
N GLU A 36 22.30 10.76 -5.29
CA GLU A 36 22.96 11.03 -6.59
C GLU A 36 22.38 10.11 -7.67
N LEU A 37 22.34 10.58 -8.91
CA LEU A 37 21.88 9.74 -10.03
C LEU A 37 22.85 8.59 -10.28
N THR A 38 22.29 7.39 -10.46
CA THR A 38 23.04 6.19 -10.87
C THR A 38 22.92 5.97 -12.37
N GLU A 39 23.84 5.19 -12.93
CA GLU A 39 23.65 4.60 -14.26
C GLU A 39 22.55 3.52 -14.14
N SER A 40 21.32 3.97 -14.36
CA SER A 40 20.15 3.10 -14.28
C SER A 40 19.97 2.33 -15.59
N GLU A 41 19.91 1.00 -15.51
CA GLU A 41 19.41 0.15 -16.61
C GLU A 41 17.88 0.13 -16.69
N ALA A 42 17.21 1.02 -15.94
CA ALA A 42 15.76 1.13 -15.91
C ALA A 42 15.20 1.49 -17.29
N ARG A 43 14.17 0.75 -17.69
CA ARG A 43 13.48 0.93 -18.98
C ARG A 43 12.34 1.95 -18.92
N TYR A 44 12.18 2.63 -17.78
CA TYR A 44 11.05 3.49 -17.48
C TYR A 44 11.40 4.97 -17.70
N PRO A 45 10.46 5.81 -18.14
CA PRO A 45 10.69 7.25 -18.20
C PRO A 45 10.78 7.83 -16.79
N ARG A 46 11.76 8.70 -16.55
CA ARG A 46 11.84 9.42 -15.27
C ARG A 46 10.65 10.37 -15.12
N PRO A 47 10.03 10.47 -13.92
CA PRO A 47 9.02 11.48 -13.65
C PRO A 47 9.56 12.89 -13.84
N SER A 48 8.68 13.82 -14.19
CA SER A 48 9.00 15.25 -14.30
C SER A 48 9.41 15.85 -12.95
N ASP A 49 10.23 16.89 -12.97
CA ASP A 49 10.69 17.60 -11.77
C ASP A 49 9.52 18.04 -10.86
N ASP A 50 8.42 18.56 -11.42
CA ASP A 50 7.22 18.98 -10.66
C ASP A 50 6.58 17.81 -9.87
N ARG A 51 6.49 16.64 -10.51
CA ARG A 51 5.99 15.41 -9.88
C ARG A 51 6.91 14.93 -8.76
N LEU A 52 8.22 15.14 -8.88
CA LEU A 52 9.17 14.79 -7.83
C LEU A 52 9.08 15.75 -6.64
N VAL A 53 8.81 17.04 -6.86
CA VAL A 53 8.52 17.99 -5.78
C VAL A 53 7.20 17.64 -5.07
N GLU A 54 6.17 17.27 -5.82
CA GLU A 54 4.90 16.78 -5.26
C GLU A 54 5.10 15.50 -4.43
N MET A 55 5.88 14.54 -4.96
CA MET A 55 6.26 13.31 -4.27
C MET A 55 6.96 13.61 -2.93
N TYR A 56 7.91 14.56 -2.93
CA TYR A 56 8.58 15.00 -1.70
C TYR A 56 7.60 15.58 -0.69
N ARG A 57 6.75 16.52 -1.11
CA ARG A 57 5.72 17.11 -0.24
C ARG A 57 4.86 16.03 0.40
N ASN A 58 4.32 15.12 -0.40
CA ASN A 58 3.44 14.05 0.09
C ASN A 58 4.16 13.07 1.04
N MET A 59 5.45 12.78 0.82
CA MET A 59 6.24 11.98 1.76
C MET A 59 6.49 12.70 3.09
N VAL A 60 6.73 14.02 3.09
CA VAL A 60 6.90 14.80 4.33
C VAL A 60 5.60 14.80 5.15
N LEU A 61 4.46 15.06 4.51
CA LEU A 61 3.15 15.01 5.14
C LEU A 61 2.85 13.60 5.67
N GLY A 62 3.11 12.57 4.88
CA GLY A 62 2.92 11.16 5.25
C GLY A 62 3.77 10.74 6.44
N ARG A 63 5.06 11.06 6.44
CA ARG A 63 5.99 10.80 7.57
C ARG A 63 5.50 11.49 8.85
N ARG A 64 5.02 12.73 8.74
CA ARG A 64 4.53 13.47 9.92
C ARG A 64 3.22 12.91 10.46
N PHE A 65 2.29 12.53 9.57
CA PHE A 65 1.08 11.79 9.93
C PHE A 65 1.42 10.50 10.70
N ASP A 66 2.33 9.69 10.16
CA ASP A 66 2.74 8.39 10.74
C ASP A 66 3.37 8.54 12.14
N GLN A 67 4.23 9.54 12.30
CA GLN A 67 4.79 9.89 13.61
C GLN A 67 3.72 10.36 14.61
N GLN A 68 2.74 11.14 14.15
CA GLN A 68 1.67 11.62 15.01
C GLN A 68 0.72 10.49 15.42
N ALA A 69 0.37 9.59 14.50
CA ALA A 69 -0.40 8.38 14.82
C ALA A 69 0.35 7.49 15.83
N THR A 70 1.66 7.32 15.66
CA THR A 70 2.51 6.61 16.63
C THR A 70 2.48 7.30 18.00
N ALA A 71 2.52 8.63 18.07
CA ALA A 71 2.42 9.37 19.33
C ALA A 71 1.04 9.19 20.01
N LEU A 72 -0.04 9.07 19.23
CA LEU A 72 -1.40 8.83 19.73
C LEU A 72 -1.55 7.44 20.38
N THR A 73 -0.81 6.41 19.95
CA THR A 73 -0.79 5.11 20.66
C THR A 73 -0.28 5.25 22.10
N LYS A 74 0.76 6.07 22.32
CA LYS A 74 1.34 6.31 23.65
C LYS A 74 0.42 7.10 24.57
N GLN A 75 -0.55 7.82 23.98
CA GLN A 75 -1.59 8.56 24.68
C GLN A 75 -2.86 7.73 24.91
N GLY A 76 -2.88 6.46 24.47
CA GLY A 76 -4.05 5.58 24.58
C GLY A 76 -5.21 5.96 23.65
N ARG A 77 -4.99 6.82 22.65
CA ARG A 77 -6.03 7.18 21.66
C ARG A 77 -6.15 6.17 20.51
N LEU A 78 -5.15 5.30 20.35
CA LEU A 78 -5.17 4.18 19.40
C LEU A 78 -4.84 2.88 20.15
N ALA A 79 -5.59 1.82 19.88
CA ALA A 79 -5.32 0.51 20.44
C ALA A 79 -4.06 -0.11 19.82
N VAL A 80 -3.94 -0.01 18.50
CA VAL A 80 -2.79 -0.49 17.72
C VAL A 80 -2.49 0.46 16.57
N TYR A 81 -1.21 0.66 16.25
CA TYR A 81 -0.80 1.38 15.05
C TYR A 81 0.40 0.69 14.37
N PRO A 82 0.24 0.21 13.13
CA PRO A 82 1.32 -0.34 12.32
C PRO A 82 2.03 0.78 11.55
N SER A 83 3.07 1.38 12.16
CA SER A 83 3.89 2.41 11.51
C SER A 83 4.43 1.97 10.15
N SER A 84 4.40 2.86 9.17
CA SER A 84 5.01 2.65 7.85
C SER A 84 6.35 3.37 7.69
N ARG A 85 6.99 3.80 8.80
CA ARG A 85 8.25 4.52 8.75
C ARG A 85 9.31 3.78 7.95
N GLY A 86 9.83 4.43 6.90
CA GLY A 86 10.81 3.89 5.97
C GLY A 86 10.22 3.35 4.66
N GLN A 87 8.89 3.24 4.57
CA GLN A 87 8.14 2.77 3.39
C GLN A 87 7.36 3.90 2.69
N GLU A 88 7.66 5.17 2.97
CA GLU A 88 6.87 6.31 2.46
C GLU A 88 6.89 6.37 0.94
N ALA A 89 8.05 6.14 0.32
CA ALA A 89 8.17 6.14 -1.13
C ALA A 89 7.26 5.09 -1.79
N CYS A 90 7.13 3.91 -1.17
CA CYS A 90 6.24 2.86 -1.67
C CYS A 90 4.77 3.32 -1.67
N GLN A 91 4.30 3.87 -0.55
CA GLN A 91 2.90 4.24 -0.38
C GLN A 91 2.52 5.49 -1.19
N ILE A 92 3.37 6.53 -1.16
CA ILE A 92 3.10 7.78 -1.85
C ILE A 92 3.16 7.60 -3.37
N ALA A 93 4.18 6.89 -3.89
CA ALA A 93 4.28 6.66 -5.34
C ALA A 93 3.06 5.91 -5.86
N ALA A 94 2.67 4.85 -5.15
CA ALA A 94 1.53 4.04 -5.53
C ALA A 94 0.21 4.84 -5.51
N ALA A 95 0.00 5.70 -4.50
CA ALA A 95 -1.16 6.59 -4.45
C ALA A 95 -1.15 7.64 -5.57
N MET A 96 0.02 8.20 -5.91
CA MET A 96 0.19 9.23 -6.95
C MET A 96 0.08 8.70 -8.39
N SER A 97 0.22 7.39 -8.59
CA SER A 97 0.04 6.73 -9.89
C SER A 97 -1.42 6.37 -10.20
N LEU A 98 -2.33 6.55 -9.24
CA LEU A 98 -3.76 6.32 -9.41
C LEU A 98 -4.49 7.57 -9.89
N GLN A 99 -5.42 7.39 -10.82
CA GLN A 99 -6.40 8.40 -11.22
C GLN A 99 -7.57 8.45 -10.21
N PRO A 100 -8.41 9.51 -10.23
CA PRO A 100 -9.58 9.59 -9.35
C PRO A 100 -10.56 8.43 -9.52
N GLY A 101 -10.64 7.83 -10.71
CA GLY A 101 -11.49 6.68 -11.01
C GLY A 101 -10.97 5.32 -10.51
N ASP A 102 -9.71 5.24 -10.12
CA ASP A 102 -9.10 3.96 -9.75
C ASP A 102 -9.36 3.56 -8.31
N TRP A 103 -9.29 2.24 -8.08
CA TRP A 103 -9.48 1.67 -6.76
C TRP A 103 -8.17 1.33 -6.06
N MET A 104 -8.14 1.58 -4.76
CA MET A 104 -7.03 1.22 -3.87
C MET A 104 -7.46 0.16 -2.86
N PHE A 105 -6.64 -0.88 -2.66
CA PHE A 105 -6.88 -1.98 -1.72
C PHE A 105 -5.74 -2.04 -0.69
N PRO A 106 -5.86 -1.28 0.41
CA PRO A 106 -4.82 -1.17 1.44
C PRO A 106 -4.77 -2.39 2.37
N THR A 107 -3.59 -2.61 2.94
CA THR A 107 -3.41 -3.38 4.17
C THR A 107 -3.63 -2.50 5.40
N TYR A 108 -3.56 -3.11 6.57
CA TYR A 108 -3.51 -2.37 7.85
C TYR A 108 -2.35 -1.36 7.96
N ARG A 109 -1.26 -1.48 7.19
CA ARG A 109 -0.08 -0.58 7.25
C ARG A 109 -0.15 0.61 6.29
N ASP A 110 -1.15 0.66 5.42
CA ASP A 110 -1.17 1.61 4.29
C ASP A 110 -1.89 2.94 4.59
N SER A 111 -1.83 3.37 5.84
CA SER A 111 -2.45 4.61 6.31
C SER A 111 -1.88 5.86 5.63
N VAL A 112 -0.60 5.86 5.27
CA VAL A 112 0.03 6.98 4.54
C VAL A 112 -0.47 7.06 3.10
N ALA A 113 -0.68 5.93 2.42
CA ALA A 113 -1.30 5.89 1.09
C ALA A 113 -2.75 6.41 1.11
N LEU A 114 -3.52 6.04 2.14
CA LEU A 114 -4.89 6.52 2.34
C LEU A 114 -4.95 8.03 2.56
N ALA A 115 -4.04 8.58 3.37
CA ALA A 115 -3.95 10.02 3.58
C ALA A 115 -3.55 10.76 2.29
N ALA A 116 -2.63 10.19 1.50
CA ALA A 116 -2.25 10.75 0.19
C ALA A 116 -3.40 10.71 -0.84
N ARG A 117 -4.37 9.80 -0.67
CA ARG A 117 -5.62 9.75 -1.45
C ARG A 117 -6.68 10.75 -0.95
N GLY A 118 -6.36 11.58 0.05
CA GLY A 118 -7.24 12.64 0.55
C GLY A 118 -8.34 12.16 1.49
N ILE A 119 -8.23 10.96 2.05
CA ILE A 119 -9.14 10.47 3.10
C ILE A 119 -8.79 11.19 4.41
N ASP A 120 -9.79 11.57 5.21
CA ASP A 120 -9.56 12.25 6.49
C ASP A 120 -8.66 11.38 7.39
N PRO A 121 -7.50 11.90 7.84
CA PRO A 121 -6.62 11.22 8.80
C PRO A 121 -7.33 10.65 10.04
N VAL A 122 -8.38 11.29 10.52
CA VAL A 122 -9.13 10.84 11.70
C VAL A 122 -10.02 9.63 11.36
N GLU A 123 -10.60 9.60 10.15
CA GLU A 123 -11.37 8.46 9.65
C GLU A 123 -10.49 7.25 9.36
N ILE A 124 -9.31 7.46 8.77
CA ILE A 124 -8.32 6.40 8.52
C ILE A 124 -7.98 5.67 9.83
N LEU A 125 -7.81 6.41 10.92
CA LEU A 125 -7.45 5.82 12.22
C LEU A 125 -8.64 5.22 12.98
N GLY A 126 -9.88 5.30 12.48
CA GLY A 126 -11.08 4.82 13.17
C GLY A 126 -11.00 3.33 13.56
N MET A 127 -10.58 2.48 12.62
CA MET A 127 -10.39 1.04 12.88
C MET A 127 -9.33 0.78 13.95
N LEU A 128 -8.24 1.55 13.90
CA LEU A 128 -7.07 1.43 14.77
C LEU A 128 -7.33 2.01 16.18
N ALA A 129 -8.30 2.91 16.29
CA ALA A 129 -8.85 3.43 17.55
C ALA A 129 -9.87 2.47 18.20
N GLY A 130 -10.40 1.51 17.43
CA GLY A 130 -11.50 0.65 17.88
C GLY A 130 -12.88 1.32 17.80
N ASP A 131 -13.04 2.30 16.91
CA ASP A 131 -14.29 3.04 16.68
C ASP A 131 -15.18 2.29 15.67
N TRP A 132 -14.81 2.30 14.39
CA TRP A 132 -15.52 1.62 13.30
C TRP A 132 -14.61 0.70 12.50
N HIS A 133 -15.16 -0.39 11.94
CA HIS A 133 -14.39 -1.32 11.11
C HIS A 133 -13.77 -0.64 9.87
N CYS A 134 -14.48 0.33 9.28
CA CYS A 134 -13.97 1.25 8.29
C CYS A 134 -14.49 2.64 8.65
N GLY A 135 -13.58 3.59 8.90
CA GLY A 135 -13.95 4.93 9.35
C GLY A 135 -14.35 5.89 8.23
N TYR A 136 -14.27 5.48 6.96
CA TYR A 136 -14.56 6.29 5.77
C TYR A 136 -15.48 5.52 4.82
N ASP A 137 -16.12 6.21 3.87
CA ASP A 137 -16.92 5.59 2.81
C ASP A 137 -16.02 5.01 1.69
N PRO A 138 -15.94 3.67 1.54
CA PRO A 138 -15.07 3.05 0.54
C PRO A 138 -15.44 3.41 -0.91
N ALA A 139 -16.74 3.60 -1.20
CA ALA A 139 -17.21 3.90 -2.54
C ALA A 139 -16.94 5.36 -2.91
N ALA A 140 -17.09 6.29 -1.96
CA ALA A 140 -16.78 7.70 -2.17
C ALA A 140 -15.28 7.92 -2.45
N HIS A 141 -14.41 7.22 -1.72
CA HIS A 141 -12.95 7.35 -1.86
C HIS A 141 -12.32 6.38 -2.86
N ARG A 142 -13.10 5.45 -3.42
CA ARG A 142 -12.62 4.31 -4.22
C ARG A 142 -11.44 3.61 -3.55
N SER A 143 -11.57 3.40 -2.25
CA SER A 143 -10.54 2.78 -1.42
C SER A 143 -11.23 1.74 -0.57
N ALA A 144 -10.87 0.47 -0.72
CA ALA A 144 -11.42 -0.58 0.12
C ALA A 144 -11.05 -0.32 1.60
N PRO A 145 -11.81 -0.88 2.56
CA PRO A 145 -11.41 -0.88 3.96
C PRO A 145 -10.00 -1.44 4.15
N GLN A 146 -9.28 -0.95 5.17
CA GLN A 146 -8.00 -1.54 5.57
C GLN A 146 -8.20 -3.00 5.96
N CYS A 147 -7.38 -3.87 5.36
CA CYS A 147 -7.51 -5.30 5.55
C CYS A 147 -6.51 -5.83 6.58
N THR A 148 -7.00 -6.53 7.62
CA THR A 148 -6.18 -7.24 8.60
C THR A 148 -5.84 -8.68 8.18
N PRO A 149 -6.80 -9.50 7.71
CA PRO A 149 -6.48 -10.83 7.18
C PRO A 149 -5.56 -10.72 5.96
N LEU A 150 -4.37 -11.34 6.02
CA LEU A 150 -3.36 -11.21 4.98
C LEU A 150 -3.86 -11.70 3.62
N ALA A 151 -3.47 -10.98 2.56
CA ALA A 151 -3.74 -11.27 1.15
C ALA A 151 -5.21 -11.29 0.69
N THR A 152 -6.20 -11.38 1.58
CA THR A 152 -7.63 -11.46 1.19
C THR A 152 -8.10 -10.29 0.31
N GLN A 153 -7.57 -9.08 0.54
CA GLN A 153 -7.85 -7.89 -0.26
C GLN A 153 -7.38 -8.00 -1.72
N LEU A 154 -6.43 -8.89 -2.03
CA LEU A 154 -5.89 -9.05 -3.38
C LEU A 154 -6.91 -9.66 -4.35
N LEU A 155 -7.71 -10.63 -3.88
CA LEU A 155 -8.81 -11.20 -4.66
C LEU A 155 -9.94 -10.18 -4.84
N HIS A 156 -10.24 -9.40 -3.81
CA HIS A 156 -11.23 -8.31 -3.92
C HIS A 156 -10.79 -7.25 -4.95
N ALA A 157 -9.52 -6.86 -4.94
CA ALA A 157 -8.96 -5.94 -5.93
C ALA A 157 -9.10 -6.46 -7.36
N THR A 158 -8.73 -7.73 -7.55
CA THR A 158 -8.84 -8.42 -8.83
C THR A 158 -10.28 -8.47 -9.33
N GLY A 159 -11.23 -8.80 -8.44
CA GLY A 159 -12.65 -8.87 -8.75
C GLY A 159 -13.25 -7.50 -9.13
N VAL A 160 -12.90 -6.44 -8.40
CA VAL A 160 -13.36 -5.08 -8.72
C VAL A 160 -12.80 -4.60 -10.06
N ALA A 161 -11.49 -4.75 -10.27
CA ALA A 161 -10.85 -4.38 -11.54
C ALA A 161 -11.47 -5.13 -12.74
N TYR A 162 -11.66 -6.45 -12.60
CA TYR A 162 -12.31 -7.26 -13.64
C TYR A 162 -13.77 -6.84 -13.87
N GLY A 163 -14.52 -6.57 -12.79
CA GLY A 163 -15.90 -6.11 -12.87
C GLY A 163 -16.04 -4.77 -13.60
N GLU A 164 -15.17 -3.80 -13.30
CA GLU A 164 -15.15 -2.51 -13.97
C GLU A 164 -14.75 -2.62 -15.45
N HIS A 165 -13.74 -3.44 -15.74
CA HIS A 165 -13.36 -3.73 -17.13
C HIS A 165 -14.52 -4.33 -17.94
N ARG A 166 -15.30 -5.25 -17.34
CA ARG A 166 -16.51 -5.81 -17.97
C ARG A 166 -17.62 -4.79 -18.21
N LYS A 167 -17.68 -3.72 -17.44
CA LYS A 167 -18.60 -2.58 -17.66
C LYS A 167 -18.11 -1.64 -18.77
N GLY A 168 -16.90 -1.85 -19.29
CA GLY A 168 -16.27 -0.98 -20.29
C GLY A 168 -15.58 0.24 -19.69
N ASN A 169 -15.38 0.27 -18.36
CA ASN A 169 -14.63 1.33 -17.70
C ASN A 169 -13.12 1.04 -17.77
N ASP A 170 -12.31 2.09 -17.79
CA ASP A 170 -10.85 2.04 -17.75
C ASP A 170 -10.27 2.07 -16.33
N THR A 171 -11.12 1.84 -15.33
CA THR A 171 -10.76 1.72 -13.92
C THR A 171 -9.76 0.59 -13.69
N ILE A 172 -8.65 0.90 -13.00
CA ILE A 172 -7.71 -0.12 -12.51
C ILE A 172 -7.87 -0.33 -11.01
N ALA A 173 -7.31 -1.42 -10.48
CA ALA A 173 -7.10 -1.59 -9.05
C ALA A 173 -5.61 -1.64 -8.71
N LEU A 174 -5.24 -1.01 -7.60
CA LEU A 174 -3.94 -1.17 -6.95
C LEU A 174 -4.14 -1.90 -5.63
N ALA A 175 -3.44 -3.01 -5.43
CA ALA A 175 -3.55 -3.82 -4.22
C ALA A 175 -2.20 -3.92 -3.51
N PHE A 176 -2.15 -3.51 -2.25
CA PHE A 176 -0.96 -3.58 -1.42
C PHE A 176 -0.87 -4.93 -0.72
N CYS A 177 0.34 -5.45 -0.55
CA CYS A 177 0.63 -6.52 0.39
C CYS A 177 2.08 -6.44 0.90
N GLY A 178 2.37 -7.12 2.01
CA GLY A 178 3.74 -7.27 2.52
C GLY A 178 4.38 -8.57 2.02
N ASP A 179 5.68 -8.74 2.25
CA ASP A 179 6.42 -9.96 1.93
C ASP A 179 5.76 -11.23 2.51
N GLY A 180 5.28 -11.16 3.76
CA GLY A 180 4.61 -12.30 4.39
C GLY A 180 3.29 -12.72 3.74
N ALA A 181 2.53 -11.77 3.21
CA ALA A 181 1.28 -12.06 2.53
C ALA A 181 1.49 -12.84 1.21
N THR A 182 2.71 -12.83 0.65
CA THR A 182 3.03 -13.60 -0.57
C THR A 182 3.13 -15.11 -0.36
N SER A 183 2.98 -15.56 0.89
CA SER A 183 2.91 -16.98 1.27
C SER A 183 1.48 -17.48 1.48
N GLU A 184 0.48 -16.60 1.45
CA GLU A 184 -0.92 -16.98 1.58
C GLU A 184 -1.47 -17.61 0.30
N GLY A 185 -2.47 -18.49 0.44
CA GLY A 185 -3.20 -19.07 -0.69
C GLY A 185 -3.89 -18.01 -1.54
N ASP A 186 -4.53 -17.03 -0.90
CA ASP A 186 -5.23 -15.93 -1.56
C ASP A 186 -4.32 -15.09 -2.46
N PHE A 187 -3.03 -14.98 -2.14
CA PHE A 187 -2.05 -14.35 -3.03
C PHE A 187 -1.88 -15.15 -4.33
N HIS A 188 -1.70 -16.47 -4.23
CA HIS A 188 -1.61 -17.36 -5.39
C HIS A 188 -2.88 -17.28 -6.26
N GLU A 189 -4.04 -17.33 -5.62
CA GLU A 189 -5.34 -17.30 -6.30
C GLU A 189 -5.59 -15.97 -7.00
N ALA A 190 -5.26 -14.84 -6.37
CA ALA A 190 -5.39 -13.51 -6.95
C ALA A 190 -4.53 -13.36 -8.21
N LEU A 191 -3.25 -13.74 -8.16
CA LEU A 191 -2.36 -13.66 -9.32
C LEU A 191 -2.86 -14.51 -10.49
N ASN A 192 -3.25 -15.76 -10.22
CA ASN A 192 -3.74 -16.67 -11.24
C ASN A 192 -5.06 -16.17 -11.86
N PHE A 193 -6.02 -15.72 -11.04
CA PHE A 193 -7.28 -15.18 -11.52
C PHE A 193 -7.03 -13.94 -12.39
N ALA A 194 -6.21 -12.99 -11.90
CA ALA A 194 -5.88 -11.78 -12.64
C ALA A 194 -5.23 -12.11 -13.99
N ALA A 195 -4.33 -13.10 -14.04
CA ALA A 195 -3.68 -13.55 -15.27
C ALA A 195 -4.68 -14.11 -16.29
N VAL A 196 -5.50 -15.07 -15.87
CA VAL A 196 -6.49 -15.75 -16.73
C VAL A 196 -7.50 -14.76 -17.32
N PHE A 197 -7.99 -13.85 -16.49
CA PHE A 197 -9.01 -12.88 -16.89
C PHE A 197 -8.44 -11.56 -17.41
N LYS A 198 -7.11 -11.41 -17.46
CA LYS A 198 -6.40 -10.17 -17.80
C LYS A 198 -6.95 -8.96 -17.02
N ALA A 199 -7.23 -9.14 -15.74
CA ALA A 199 -7.79 -8.09 -14.91
C ALA A 199 -6.80 -6.91 -14.81
N PRO A 200 -7.26 -5.65 -14.91
CA PRO A 200 -6.39 -4.48 -14.85
C PRO A 200 -6.01 -4.14 -13.40
N VAL A 201 -5.12 -4.96 -12.82
CA VAL A 201 -4.69 -4.84 -11.43
C VAL A 201 -3.16 -4.78 -11.30
N VAL A 202 -2.68 -3.86 -10.46
CA VAL A 202 -1.30 -3.80 -10.00
C VAL A 202 -1.23 -4.35 -8.58
N PHE A 203 -0.39 -5.35 -8.36
CA PHE A 203 -0.06 -5.90 -7.05
C PHE A 203 1.27 -5.29 -6.56
N LEU A 204 1.23 -4.47 -5.52
CA LEU A 204 2.43 -3.88 -4.93
C LEU A 204 2.82 -4.65 -3.66
N VAL A 205 3.93 -5.39 -3.75
CA VAL A 205 4.56 -6.06 -2.61
C VAL A 205 5.55 -5.10 -1.95
N GLN A 206 5.23 -4.65 -0.75
CA GLN A 206 6.14 -3.89 0.11
C GLN A 206 7.01 -4.87 0.90
N ASN A 207 8.13 -5.27 0.31
CA ASN A 207 9.06 -6.21 0.91
C ASN A 207 9.96 -5.48 1.92
N ASN A 208 9.59 -5.52 3.19
CA ASN A 208 10.36 -4.90 4.27
C ASN A 208 11.31 -5.89 4.98
N GLY A 209 11.43 -7.10 4.44
CA GLY A 209 12.30 -8.16 4.94
C GLY A 209 11.71 -9.02 6.07
N PHE A 210 10.56 -8.63 6.66
CA PHE A 210 10.01 -9.31 7.84
C PHE A 210 8.47 -9.39 7.88
N ALA A 211 7.96 -10.62 8.00
CA ALA A 211 6.60 -10.90 8.42
C ALA A 211 6.53 -10.99 9.95
N ILE A 212 6.21 -9.87 10.60
CA ILE A 212 6.32 -9.68 12.06
C ILE A 212 7.78 -9.88 12.49
N SER A 213 8.14 -11.11 12.87
CA SER A 213 9.46 -11.56 13.32
C SER A 213 10.09 -12.62 12.40
N VAL A 214 9.36 -13.11 11.40
CA VAL A 214 9.85 -14.13 10.45
C VAL A 214 10.61 -13.42 9.34
N PRO A 215 11.94 -13.64 9.19
CA PRO A 215 12.71 -13.02 8.13
C PRO A 215 12.35 -13.62 6.77
N LEU A 216 12.52 -12.84 5.69
CA LEU A 216 12.20 -13.22 4.31
C LEU A 216 12.78 -14.59 3.89
N ALA A 217 14.00 -14.91 4.32
CA ALA A 217 14.65 -16.19 4.01
C ALA A 217 13.91 -17.43 4.57
N ARG A 218 13.02 -17.24 5.56
CA ARG A 218 12.11 -18.28 6.07
C ARG A 218 10.70 -18.19 5.47
N GLN A 219 10.44 -17.17 4.66
CA GLN A 219 9.14 -16.92 4.04
C GLN A 219 9.10 -17.47 2.61
N SER A 220 10.16 -17.28 1.82
CA SER A 220 10.21 -17.76 0.45
C SER A 220 11.63 -18.12 0.00
N ALA A 221 11.73 -19.12 -0.88
CA ALA A 221 12.95 -19.49 -1.58
C ALA A 221 13.05 -18.87 -2.99
N ALA A 222 12.05 -18.10 -3.42
CA ALA A 222 12.09 -17.41 -4.71
C ALA A 222 13.27 -16.42 -4.74
N PRO A 223 13.97 -16.26 -5.89
CA PRO A 223 15.07 -15.30 -6.00
C PRO A 223 14.65 -13.88 -5.61
N THR A 224 13.43 -13.51 -5.98
CA THR A 224 12.73 -12.30 -5.52
C THR A 224 11.22 -12.59 -5.46
N LEU A 225 10.43 -11.78 -4.76
CA LEU A 225 8.98 -11.94 -4.73
C LEU A 225 8.31 -11.59 -6.06
N ALA A 226 8.90 -10.69 -6.87
CA ALA A 226 8.47 -10.44 -8.25
C ALA A 226 8.50 -11.70 -9.12
N HIS A 227 9.47 -12.62 -8.91
CA HIS A 227 9.55 -13.88 -9.67
C HIS A 227 8.32 -14.77 -9.49
N LYS A 228 7.53 -14.60 -8.43
CA LYS A 228 6.27 -15.33 -8.26
C LYS A 228 5.30 -15.02 -9.40
N GLY A 229 5.28 -13.79 -9.92
CA GLY A 229 4.43 -13.40 -11.05
C GLY A 229 4.78 -14.09 -12.37
N VAL A 230 6.07 -14.38 -12.59
CA VAL A 230 6.55 -15.07 -13.81
C VAL A 230 5.86 -16.43 -13.99
N GLY A 231 5.64 -17.16 -12.91
CA GLY A 231 4.95 -18.46 -12.93
C GLY A 231 3.49 -18.40 -13.42
N TYR A 232 2.85 -17.24 -13.34
CA TYR A 232 1.48 -17.00 -13.82
C TYR A 232 1.44 -16.29 -15.17
N GLY A 233 2.59 -15.93 -15.74
CA GLY A 233 2.68 -15.20 -17.00
C GLY A 233 2.19 -13.74 -16.92
N ILE A 234 2.36 -13.09 -15.76
CA ILE A 234 1.98 -11.69 -15.54
C ILE A 234 3.22 -10.79 -15.52
N GLY A 235 3.02 -9.50 -15.76
CA GLY A 235 4.10 -8.52 -15.63
C GLY A 235 4.66 -8.56 -14.22
N SER A 236 5.98 -8.56 -14.08
CA SER A 236 6.69 -8.69 -12.81
C SER A 236 7.91 -7.78 -12.80
N GLU A 237 8.06 -6.91 -11.81
CA GLU A 237 9.22 -6.02 -11.67
C GLU A 237 9.68 -5.91 -10.23
N GLN A 238 10.98 -5.62 -10.02
CA GLN A 238 11.52 -5.27 -8.72
C GLN A 238 12.16 -3.87 -8.74
N VAL A 239 11.98 -3.14 -7.65
CA VAL A 239 12.38 -1.73 -7.53
C VAL A 239 12.98 -1.46 -6.15
N ASP A 240 13.95 -0.55 -6.07
CA ASP A 240 14.41 0.01 -4.81
C ASP A 240 13.25 0.81 -4.20
N GLY A 241 12.57 0.21 -3.21
CA GLY A 241 11.40 0.79 -2.57
C GLY A 241 11.69 2.05 -1.76
N ASN A 242 12.96 2.36 -1.51
CA ASN A 242 13.40 3.58 -0.86
C ASN A 242 13.94 4.62 -1.85
N ASP A 243 13.87 4.35 -3.16
CA ASP A 243 14.15 5.32 -4.22
C ASP A 243 12.82 5.91 -4.75
N PRO A 244 12.47 7.15 -4.37
CA PRO A 244 11.19 7.74 -4.76
C PRO A 244 11.06 7.97 -6.27
N VAL A 245 12.17 8.20 -6.98
CA VAL A 245 12.17 8.40 -8.43
C VAL A 245 11.88 7.07 -9.13
N ALA A 246 12.52 5.99 -8.68
CA ALA A 246 12.30 4.65 -9.21
C ALA A 246 10.89 4.14 -8.92
N MET A 247 10.43 4.30 -7.68
CA MET A 247 9.07 3.92 -7.29
C MET A 247 8.02 4.61 -8.15
N LEU A 248 8.13 5.94 -8.31
CA LEU A 248 7.14 6.68 -9.10
C LEU A 248 7.19 6.31 -10.58
N ALA A 249 8.39 6.13 -11.17
CA ALA A 249 8.55 5.69 -12.56
C ALA A 249 7.90 4.32 -12.83
N VAL A 250 8.18 3.33 -11.96
CA VAL A 250 7.70 1.94 -12.12
C VAL A 250 6.20 1.88 -11.87
N MET A 251 5.69 2.57 -10.86
CA MET A 251 4.26 2.58 -10.55
C MET A 251 3.44 3.29 -11.63
N ASP A 252 3.93 4.42 -12.18
CA ASP A 252 3.27 5.12 -13.29
C ASP A 252 3.21 4.22 -14.55
N GLU A 253 4.29 3.53 -14.90
CA GLU A 253 4.27 2.59 -16.03
C GLU A 253 3.37 1.38 -15.75
N ALA A 254 3.41 0.81 -14.55
CA ALA A 254 2.56 -0.33 -14.18
C ALA A 254 1.07 0.04 -14.28
N ALA A 255 0.69 1.21 -13.78
CA ALA A 255 -0.68 1.72 -13.87
C ALA A 255 -1.12 1.92 -15.33
N ASN A 256 -0.26 2.53 -16.17
CA ASN A 256 -0.54 2.70 -17.59
C ASN A 256 -0.64 1.36 -18.34
N PHE A 257 0.24 0.41 -18.03
CA PHE A 257 0.28 -0.91 -18.65
C PHE A 257 -0.98 -1.72 -18.38
N VAL A 258 -1.42 -1.78 -17.11
CA VAL A 258 -2.64 -2.52 -16.76
C VAL A 258 -3.89 -1.83 -17.33
N ARG A 259 -3.92 -0.49 -17.34
CA ARG A 259 -5.03 0.30 -17.90
C ARG A 259 -5.21 0.07 -19.41
N ALA A 260 -4.09 -0.07 -20.12
CA ALA A 260 -4.09 -0.39 -21.55
C ALA A 260 -4.56 -1.83 -21.87
N GLY A 261 -4.89 -2.65 -20.86
CA GLY A 261 -5.39 -4.00 -21.04
C GLY A 261 -4.30 -5.03 -21.33
N ASN A 262 -3.03 -4.71 -21.02
CA ASN A 262 -1.91 -5.63 -21.26
C ASN A 262 -1.81 -6.78 -20.22
N GLY A 263 -2.75 -6.83 -19.28
CA GLY A 263 -2.80 -7.79 -18.18
C GLY A 263 -2.23 -7.21 -16.88
N PRO A 264 -2.31 -7.97 -15.78
CA PRO A 264 -1.88 -7.51 -14.46
C PRO A 264 -0.36 -7.41 -14.33
N VAL A 265 0.08 -6.64 -13.33
CA VAL A 265 1.50 -6.47 -12.97
C VAL A 265 1.70 -6.69 -11.48
N ILE A 266 2.77 -7.39 -11.10
CA ILE A 266 3.31 -7.41 -9.73
C ILE A 266 4.58 -6.55 -9.68
N VAL A 267 4.66 -5.67 -8.69
CA VAL A 267 5.84 -4.85 -8.39
C VAL A 267 6.31 -5.20 -6.98
N GLU A 268 7.55 -5.65 -6.86
CA GLU A 268 8.23 -5.84 -5.57
C GLU A 268 9.09 -4.63 -5.24
N ALA A 269 8.67 -3.89 -4.22
CA ALA A 269 9.43 -2.78 -3.68
C ALA A 269 10.27 -3.24 -2.49
N HIS A 270 11.60 -3.23 -2.66
CA HIS A 270 12.56 -3.54 -1.59
C HIS A 270 12.68 -2.34 -0.66
N THR A 271 12.11 -2.44 0.53
CA THR A 271 12.04 -1.34 1.49
C THR A 271 12.36 -1.85 2.90
N TYR A 272 12.11 -1.03 3.92
CA TYR A 272 12.33 -1.42 5.29
C TYR A 272 11.37 -0.76 6.25
N ARG A 273 10.89 -1.54 7.23
CA ARG A 273 10.08 -1.05 8.33
C ARG A 273 11.02 -0.68 9.48
N ILE A 274 11.32 0.61 9.60
CA ILE A 274 12.25 1.12 10.61
C ILE A 274 11.75 0.80 12.01
N ASP A 275 10.48 1.06 12.27
CA ASP A 275 9.84 0.81 13.56
C ASP A 275 9.46 -0.68 13.74
N ALA A 276 8.99 -1.04 14.94
CA ALA A 276 8.50 -2.38 15.25
C ALA A 276 7.28 -2.77 14.40
N HIS A 277 6.86 -4.04 14.46
CA HIS A 277 5.71 -4.51 13.67
C HIS A 277 4.44 -3.68 13.94
N THR A 278 4.17 -3.44 15.22
CA THR A 278 3.18 -2.51 15.76
C THR A 278 3.72 -1.96 17.08
N ASN A 279 2.99 -1.04 17.70
CA ASN A 279 3.27 -0.57 19.08
C ASN A 279 3.21 -1.68 20.15
N ALA A 280 2.71 -2.88 19.83
CA ALA A 280 2.65 -4.02 20.74
C ALA A 280 3.80 -5.04 20.54
N ASP A 281 4.71 -4.78 19.60
CA ASP A 281 5.82 -5.66 19.25
C ASP A 281 7.17 -5.14 19.78
N ASP A 282 8.12 -6.05 19.99
CA ASP A 282 9.50 -5.75 20.36
C ASP A 282 10.47 -6.30 19.31
N ALA A 283 10.85 -5.42 18.38
CA ALA A 283 11.74 -5.77 17.28
C ALA A 283 13.16 -6.16 17.71
N THR A 284 13.61 -5.72 18.90
CA THR A 284 14.98 -6.00 19.39
C THR A 284 15.23 -7.50 19.62
N ARG A 285 14.15 -8.29 19.67
CA ARG A 285 14.20 -9.75 19.87
C ARG A 285 14.59 -10.52 18.62
N TYR A 286 14.48 -9.93 17.43
CA TYR A 286 14.63 -10.64 16.16
C TYR A 286 15.31 -9.83 15.05
N ARG A 287 15.62 -8.55 15.28
CA ARG A 287 16.37 -7.67 14.37
C ARG A 287 17.62 -7.12 15.02
N ASP A 288 18.71 -7.06 14.26
CA ASP A 288 19.96 -6.44 14.70
C ASP A 288 19.92 -4.92 14.51
N SER A 289 20.45 -4.14 15.46
CA SER A 289 20.45 -2.68 15.38
C SER A 289 21.27 -2.16 14.19
N SER A 290 22.35 -2.85 13.82
CA SER A 290 23.18 -2.47 12.68
C SER A 290 22.44 -2.58 11.34
N GLU A 291 21.51 -3.52 11.23
CA GLU A 291 20.62 -3.64 10.07
C GLU A 291 19.72 -2.41 9.96
N VAL A 292 19.13 -1.97 11.08
CA VAL A 292 18.28 -0.78 11.13
C VAL A 292 19.06 0.48 10.78
N GLU A 293 20.28 0.63 11.31
CA GLU A 293 21.16 1.76 11.01
C GLU A 293 21.51 1.85 9.51
N GLN A 294 21.75 0.72 8.85
CA GLN A 294 21.97 0.69 7.40
C GLN A 294 20.77 1.22 6.63
N TRP A 295 19.54 0.86 7.04
CA TRP A 295 18.31 1.32 6.41
C TRP A 295 17.95 2.77 6.74
N LEU A 296 18.32 3.27 7.93
CA LEU A 296 18.24 4.70 8.25
C LEU A 296 19.11 5.54 7.30
N GLY A 297 20.28 5.02 6.90
CA GLY A 297 21.13 5.63 5.87
C GLY A 297 20.53 5.59 4.45
N ARG A 298 19.36 4.94 4.26
CA ARG A 298 18.63 4.83 2.99
C ARG A 298 17.24 5.45 3.09
N ASP A 299 17.03 6.43 3.98
CA ASP A 299 15.71 7.08 4.15
C ASP A 299 15.25 7.71 2.81
N PRO A 300 14.08 7.31 2.27
CA PRO A 300 13.58 7.83 0.99
C PRO A 300 13.41 9.35 0.99
N LEU A 301 13.02 9.93 2.13
CA LEU A 301 12.79 11.38 2.24
C LEU A 301 14.11 12.13 2.15
N ALA A 302 15.15 11.67 2.86
CA ALA A 302 16.47 12.28 2.82
C ALA A 302 17.12 12.17 1.43
N ARG A 303 16.94 11.03 0.75
CA ARG A 303 17.44 10.82 -0.62
C ARG A 303 16.83 11.81 -1.61
N LEU A 304 15.50 11.97 -1.58
CA LEU A 304 14.83 12.89 -2.50
C LEU A 304 15.07 14.36 -2.14
N ASP A 305 15.15 14.71 -0.85
CA ASP A 305 15.53 16.06 -0.40
C ASP A 305 16.87 16.49 -1.03
N LYS A 306 17.90 15.65 -0.87
CA LYS A 306 19.24 15.93 -1.40
C LYS A 306 19.23 16.03 -2.92
N TYR A 307 18.51 15.13 -3.61
CA TYR A 307 18.39 15.18 -5.06
C TYR A 307 17.71 16.48 -5.55
N LEU A 308 16.58 16.87 -4.94
CA LEU A 308 15.85 18.08 -5.34
C LEU A 308 16.65 19.35 -5.06
N ARG A 309 17.33 19.44 -3.91
CA ARG A 309 18.22 20.56 -3.58
C ARG A 309 19.40 20.65 -4.53
N GLY A 310 20.04 19.53 -4.83
CA GLY A 310 21.15 19.47 -5.80
C GLY A 310 20.74 19.91 -7.21
N ARG A 311 19.46 19.76 -7.55
CA ARG A 311 18.85 20.22 -8.81
C ARG A 311 18.30 21.65 -8.76
N GLY A 312 18.32 22.32 -7.61
CA GLY A 312 17.73 23.65 -7.41
C GLY A 312 16.20 23.66 -7.47
N LEU A 313 15.55 22.52 -7.22
CA LEU A 313 14.09 22.34 -7.23
C LEU A 313 13.45 22.44 -5.85
N LEU A 314 14.28 22.44 -4.80
CA LEU A 314 13.89 22.61 -3.41
C LEU A 314 14.90 23.53 -2.73
N ASP A 315 14.39 24.53 -2.03
CA ASP A 315 15.17 25.46 -1.21
C ASP A 315 14.68 25.41 0.25
N ASP A 316 15.31 26.20 1.12
CA ASP A 316 14.97 26.22 2.53
C ASP A 316 13.56 26.76 2.76
N GLU A 317 13.14 27.79 2.02
CA GLU A 317 11.81 28.40 2.16
C GLU A 317 10.69 27.41 1.80
N SER A 318 10.81 26.72 0.66
CA SER A 318 9.84 25.70 0.23
C SER A 318 9.84 24.47 1.15
N SER A 319 11.01 24.01 1.62
CA SER A 319 11.12 22.91 2.57
C SER A 319 10.50 23.25 3.93
N GLU A 320 10.70 24.47 4.43
CA GLU A 320 10.08 24.96 5.66
C GLU A 320 8.56 25.09 5.51
N ALA A 321 8.06 25.59 4.37
CA ALA A 321 6.63 25.68 4.10
C ALA A 321 5.95 24.30 4.09
N ILE A 322 6.56 23.32 3.43
CA ILE A 322 6.06 21.93 3.41
C ILE A 322 6.07 21.33 4.84
N SER A 323 7.10 21.63 5.62
CA SER A 323 7.20 21.16 7.01
C SER A 323 6.13 21.79 7.89
N ALA A 324 5.81 23.08 7.68
CA ALA A 324 4.74 23.78 8.38
C ALA A 324 3.36 23.21 8.02
N ASP A 325 3.10 22.91 6.75
CA ASP A 325 1.89 22.21 6.30
C ASP A 325 1.73 20.85 7.02
N ALA A 326 2.81 20.08 7.09
CA ALA A 326 2.82 18.77 7.74
C ALA A 326 2.53 18.86 9.25
N GLU A 327 3.09 19.86 9.93
CA GLU A 327 2.82 20.08 11.36
C GLU A 327 1.39 20.59 11.62
N ALA A 328 0.87 21.45 10.74
CA ALA A 328 -0.52 21.88 10.81
C ALA A 328 -1.49 20.69 10.66
N ALA A 329 -1.24 19.81 9.69
CA ALA A 329 -2.00 18.57 9.49
C ALA A 329 -1.90 17.63 10.70
N ALA A 330 -0.71 17.45 11.29
CA ALA A 330 -0.53 16.63 12.48
C ALA A 330 -1.24 17.22 13.72
N SER A 331 -1.22 18.54 13.88
CA SER A 331 -1.96 19.21 14.96
C SER A 331 -3.48 19.06 14.79
N ALA A 332 -3.98 19.18 13.55
CA ALA A 332 -5.38 18.93 13.23
C ALA A 332 -5.80 17.49 13.52
N LEU A 333 -4.99 16.51 13.09
CA LEU A 333 -5.20 15.09 13.41
C LEU A 333 -5.27 14.88 14.93
N ARG A 334 -4.30 15.41 15.69
CA ARG A 334 -4.29 15.30 17.15
C ARG A 334 -5.55 15.91 17.77
N ALA A 335 -6.00 17.06 17.28
CA ALA A 335 -7.20 17.70 17.79
C ALA A 335 -8.45 16.84 17.49
N GLY A 336 -8.61 16.38 16.24
CA GLY A 336 -9.72 15.54 15.83
C GLY A 336 -9.77 14.19 16.56
N MET A 337 -8.61 13.57 16.75
CA MET A 337 -8.49 12.34 17.53
C MET A 337 -8.71 12.54 19.02
N ASN A 338 -8.76 13.77 19.55
CA ASN A 338 -9.08 14.08 20.95
C ASN A 338 -10.53 14.53 21.17
N VAL A 339 -11.37 14.43 20.14
CA VAL A 339 -12.82 14.62 20.27
C VAL A 339 -13.45 13.31 20.77
N ASP A 340 -14.28 13.39 21.79
CA ASP A 340 -15.08 12.24 22.24
C ASP A 340 -16.22 11.99 21.25
N ARG A 341 -16.35 10.75 20.81
CA ARG A 341 -17.37 10.31 19.88
C ARG A 341 -18.33 9.40 20.62
N PRO A 342 -19.58 9.83 20.85
CA PRO A 342 -20.57 8.95 21.43
C PRO A 342 -20.81 7.78 20.47
N THR A 343 -20.72 6.56 21.00
CA THR A 343 -21.11 5.35 20.29
C THR A 343 -22.56 5.04 20.58
N ASP A 344 -23.30 4.60 19.57
CA ASP A 344 -24.64 4.05 19.74
C ASP A 344 -24.51 2.53 19.84
N PRO A 345 -24.76 1.90 21.00
CA PRO A 345 -24.68 0.44 21.14
C PRO A 345 -25.56 -0.31 20.13
N MET A 346 -26.62 0.33 19.62
CA MET A 346 -27.51 -0.29 18.64
C MET A 346 -26.88 -0.45 17.26
N ASP A 347 -25.77 0.25 16.99
CA ASP A 347 -25.03 0.09 15.74
C ASP A 347 -24.46 -1.33 15.56
N LEU A 348 -24.26 -2.07 16.66
CA LEU A 348 -23.91 -3.50 16.64
C LEU A 348 -24.91 -4.35 15.85
N PHE A 349 -26.18 -3.91 15.77
CA PHE A 349 -27.26 -4.62 15.07
C PHE A 349 -27.68 -3.92 13.78
N ARG A 350 -27.50 -2.61 13.67
CA ARG A 350 -28.02 -1.77 12.58
C ARG A 350 -27.37 -2.04 11.24
N TYR A 351 -26.06 -2.30 11.22
CA TYR A 351 -25.26 -2.32 9.99
C TYR A 351 -24.77 -3.73 9.58
N VAL A 352 -25.33 -4.79 10.16
CA VAL A 352 -24.94 -6.18 9.85
C VAL A 352 -25.46 -6.64 8.48
N PHE A 353 -26.71 -6.27 8.16
CA PHE A 353 -27.37 -6.58 6.88
C PHE A 353 -28.12 -5.35 6.37
N ALA A 354 -28.45 -5.33 5.07
CA ALA A 354 -29.28 -4.28 4.49
C ALA A 354 -30.67 -4.18 5.16
N GLU A 355 -31.22 -5.33 5.57
CA GLU A 355 -32.42 -5.40 6.41
C GLU A 355 -32.13 -6.31 7.61
N GLN A 356 -32.49 -5.84 8.81
CA GLN A 356 -32.29 -6.63 10.03
C GLN A 356 -33.14 -7.90 10.02
N THR A 357 -32.49 -9.03 10.29
CA THR A 357 -33.16 -10.32 10.48
C THR A 357 -34.06 -10.28 11.72
N PRO A 358 -35.09 -11.16 11.80
CA PRO A 358 -35.89 -11.28 13.01
C PRO A 358 -35.05 -11.51 14.28
N GLN A 359 -33.98 -12.32 14.18
CA GLN A 359 -33.09 -12.61 15.30
C GLN A 359 -32.30 -11.38 15.74
N LEU A 360 -31.80 -10.55 14.82
CA LEU A 360 -31.10 -9.31 15.18
C LEU A 360 -32.05 -8.30 15.84
N ARG A 361 -33.32 -8.25 15.42
CA ARG A 361 -34.32 -7.39 16.07
C ARG A 361 -34.62 -7.85 17.50
N GLU A 362 -34.74 -9.16 17.73
CA GLU A 362 -34.91 -9.73 19.07
C GLU A 362 -33.71 -9.42 19.97
N GLN A 363 -32.48 -9.59 19.46
CA GLN A 363 -31.24 -9.28 20.18
C GLN A 363 -31.10 -7.79 20.48
N GLN A 364 -31.41 -6.93 19.50
CA GLN A 364 -31.40 -5.48 19.71
C GLN A 364 -32.40 -5.08 20.79
N ALA A 365 -33.64 -5.57 20.73
CA ALA A 365 -34.66 -5.27 21.74
C ALA A 365 -34.25 -5.76 23.14
N GLN A 366 -33.55 -6.90 23.24
CA GLN A 366 -32.99 -7.36 24.50
C GLN A 366 -31.92 -6.39 25.04
N ALA A 367 -30.98 -5.96 24.20
CA ALA A 367 -29.93 -5.01 24.60
C ALA A 367 -30.52 -3.64 25.00
N GLU A 368 -31.53 -3.14 24.28
CA GLU A 368 -32.25 -1.92 24.65
C GLU A 368 -32.93 -2.05 26.01
N ALA A 369 -33.55 -3.19 26.30
CA ALA A 369 -34.20 -3.44 27.59
C ALA A 369 -33.18 -3.51 28.75
N GLU A 370 -32.02 -4.11 28.53
CA GLU A 370 -30.93 -4.16 29.52
C GLU A 370 -30.36 -2.76 29.81
N LEU A 371 -30.09 -1.96 28.78
CA LEU A 371 -29.62 -0.58 28.93
C LEU A 371 -30.65 0.32 29.64
N ALA A 372 -31.94 0.15 29.32
CA ALA A 372 -33.01 0.88 29.99
C ALA A 372 -33.07 0.53 31.48
N ALA A 373 -32.97 -0.75 31.84
CA ALA A 373 -32.97 -1.20 33.23
C ALA A 373 -31.76 -0.65 34.02
N GLU A 374 -30.55 -0.64 33.44
CA GLU A 374 -29.36 -0.04 34.09
C GLU A 374 -29.49 1.47 34.31
N SER A 375 -30.21 2.16 33.42
CA SER A 375 -30.45 3.61 33.54
C SER A 375 -31.48 3.96 34.62
N GLU A 376 -32.35 3.01 35.00
CA GLU A 376 -33.34 3.19 36.08
C GLU A 376 -32.74 2.89 37.48
N GLU A 377 -31.64 2.13 37.55
CA GLU A 377 -30.94 1.78 38.80
C GLU A 377 -29.88 2.82 39.23
N ASN A 378 -29.41 3.67 38.32
CA ASN A 378 -28.47 4.77 38.56
C ASN A 378 -29.18 6.12 38.73
#